data_AF-A0AAN8TPJ4-F1
#
_entry.id   AF-A0AAN8TPJ4-F1
#
_cell.length_a   1.000
_cell.length_b   1.000
_cell.length_c   1.000
_cell.angle_alpha   90.00
_cell.angle_beta   90.00
_cell.angle_gamma   90.00
#
_symmetry.space_group_name_H-M   'P 1'
#
loop_
_entity.id
_entity.type
_entity.pdbx_description
1 polymer ?
#
loop_
_entity_poly.entity_id
_entity_poly.type
_entity_poly.pdbx_seq_one_letter_code
_entity_poly.pdbx_strand_id
1 'polypeptide(L)'
;MTAGKLACPYCMENSKAFTLKHGRKNTWFDCHCQFLPMDHDFRKIKNAFRKNKVESDPPPPVLTRHQIWERVSQLPKVTQAPLSRLPGYGVEHNWTKQSIFWELSYWKDNLLRHNLDVMHIEKNYFDNLFNTVMDVKGKTKDNSKARMDIKEYCRGKELWLQELQNGKIVKPKASFSFTLDEKREIIQGVKNLRMPEGYASNLGKRADMNEGKLIGMKSYDCHVFMETLIPIPFSHLPERIWKPITEISLFFKDLCSGKLLESSLDRMEENILVTTAKLEKIFPCGFFDVMEHLPIHLIQEARLGGPVQTRWMYPFERRNRPNRNDEGDSDPLFPPISIFNQNGRGSKKREKRGFTDMEMQSAVTHVLLNCPEIKSYVNLFVNTWGNEDIYTEFSKWLRNYVYDEYSSVQHLQLVKEVALGPESQVF
;
A
#
# COMPACT_ATOMS: atom_id res chain seq x y z
N MET A 1 -9.91 -7.68 -9.44
CA MET A 1 -9.30 -8.42 -8.30
C MET A 1 -8.01 -9.02 -8.81
N THR A 2 -6.86 -8.55 -8.33
CA THR A 2 -5.58 -9.20 -8.64
C THR A 2 -5.41 -10.36 -7.65
N ALA A 3 -5.14 -11.55 -8.17
CA ALA A 3 -5.03 -12.76 -7.37
C ALA A 3 -3.81 -13.55 -7.83
N GLY A 4 -3.45 -14.62 -7.13
CA GLY A 4 -2.38 -15.49 -7.58
C GLY A 4 -1.00 -14.87 -7.44
N LYS A 5 -0.04 -15.30 -8.27
CA LYS A 5 1.34 -14.75 -8.34
C LYS A 5 1.40 -13.38 -9.02
N LEU A 6 0.35 -13.03 -9.76
CA LEU A 6 0.18 -11.76 -10.48
C LEU A 6 -0.59 -10.73 -9.64
N ALA A 7 -0.62 -10.92 -8.31
CA ALA A 7 -1.40 -10.07 -7.41
C ALA A 7 -0.83 -8.65 -7.29
N CYS A 8 0.49 -8.50 -7.41
CA CYS A 8 1.17 -7.21 -7.39
C CYS A 8 0.93 -6.47 -8.72
N PRO A 9 0.31 -5.27 -8.70
CA PRO A 9 0.02 -4.53 -9.92
C PRO A 9 1.27 -3.89 -10.56
N TYR A 10 2.37 -3.81 -9.82
CA TYR A 10 3.63 -3.23 -10.29
C TYR A 10 4.55 -4.29 -10.90
N CYS A 11 4.73 -5.43 -10.21
CA CYS A 11 5.61 -6.50 -10.66
C CYS A 11 4.95 -7.45 -11.69
N MET A 12 3.64 -7.74 -11.53
CA MET A 12 2.85 -8.62 -12.38
C MET A 12 3.60 -9.92 -12.77
N GLU A 13 3.76 -10.21 -14.06
CA GLU A 13 4.43 -11.39 -14.59
C GLU A 13 5.94 -11.41 -14.35
N ASN A 14 6.55 -10.25 -14.13
CA ASN A 14 7.96 -10.11 -13.83
C ASN A 14 8.27 -10.36 -12.34
N SER A 15 7.23 -10.65 -11.54
CA SER A 15 7.39 -11.12 -10.16
C SER A 15 8.03 -12.51 -10.13
N LYS A 16 9.00 -12.70 -9.21
CA LYS A 16 9.59 -14.01 -8.91
C LYS A 16 8.76 -14.87 -7.94
N ALA A 17 7.52 -14.44 -7.68
CA ALA A 17 6.61 -15.14 -6.79
C ALA A 17 6.34 -16.56 -7.26
N PHE A 18 6.20 -17.48 -6.32
CA PHE A 18 6.04 -18.90 -6.61
C PHE A 18 5.06 -19.54 -5.63
N THR A 19 4.60 -20.76 -5.94
CA THR A 19 3.67 -21.48 -5.07
C THR A 19 4.45 -22.46 -4.22
N LEU A 20 4.26 -22.40 -2.90
CA LEU A 20 4.89 -23.32 -1.96
C LEU A 20 4.41 -24.75 -2.17
N LYS A 21 5.35 -25.71 -2.14
CA LYS A 21 5.08 -27.14 -2.34
C LYS A 21 4.15 -27.71 -1.27
N HIS A 22 4.37 -27.39 0.01
CA HIS A 22 3.59 -27.93 1.12
C HIS A 22 2.48 -26.97 1.55
N GLY A 23 2.78 -25.67 1.64
CA GLY A 23 1.82 -24.64 2.00
C GLY A 23 0.74 -24.39 0.95
N ARG A 24 1.02 -24.67 -0.34
CA ARG A 24 0.12 -24.46 -1.50
C ARG A 24 -0.34 -23.00 -1.68
N LYS A 25 0.31 -22.05 -1.02
CA LYS A 25 0.07 -20.62 -1.15
C LYS A 25 1.13 -19.97 -2.03
N ASN A 26 0.78 -18.87 -2.67
CA ASN A 26 1.76 -18.03 -3.35
C ASN A 26 2.57 -17.25 -2.32
N THR A 27 3.85 -17.07 -2.62
CA THR A 27 4.80 -16.38 -1.76
C THR A 27 5.71 -15.49 -2.60
N TRP A 28 6.07 -14.35 -2.04
CA TRP A 28 7.06 -13.40 -2.52
C TRP A 28 8.40 -13.54 -1.76
N PHE A 29 8.62 -14.68 -1.11
CA PHE A 29 9.89 -14.99 -0.45
C PHE A 29 11.04 -15.04 -1.47
N ASP A 30 12.14 -14.35 -1.14
CA ASP A 30 13.33 -14.21 -1.97
C ASP A 30 13.02 -13.55 -3.34
N CYS A 31 12.08 -12.59 -3.33
CA CYS A 31 11.71 -11.76 -4.48
C CYS A 31 12.14 -10.29 -4.32
N HIS A 32 12.71 -9.91 -3.17
CA HIS A 32 13.03 -8.53 -2.84
C HIS A 32 14.51 -8.18 -3.09
N CYS A 33 15.41 -9.16 -3.06
CA CYS A 33 16.84 -8.93 -3.32
C CYS A 33 17.12 -8.29 -4.69
N GLN A 34 16.27 -8.54 -5.70
CA GLN A 34 16.41 -7.96 -7.05
C GLN A 34 16.17 -6.44 -7.08
N PHE A 35 15.62 -5.84 -6.02
CA PHE A 35 15.43 -4.40 -5.90
C PHE A 35 16.61 -3.70 -5.21
N LEU A 36 17.48 -4.44 -4.52
CA LEU A 36 18.69 -3.87 -3.90
C LEU A 36 19.71 -3.46 -4.98
N PRO A 37 20.66 -2.56 -4.67
CA PRO A 37 21.78 -2.24 -5.57
C PRO A 37 22.52 -3.50 -6.05
N MET A 38 23.01 -3.49 -7.30
CA MET A 38 23.62 -4.68 -7.93
C MET A 38 24.82 -5.25 -7.16
N ASP A 39 25.57 -4.40 -6.46
CA ASP A 39 26.73 -4.74 -5.66
C ASP A 39 26.42 -5.09 -4.21
N HIS A 40 25.15 -4.95 -3.76
CA HIS A 40 24.73 -5.18 -2.38
C HIS A 40 24.98 -6.62 -1.93
N ASP A 41 25.55 -6.80 -0.73
CA ASP A 41 25.98 -8.12 -0.24
C ASP A 41 24.86 -9.17 -0.22
N PHE A 42 23.64 -8.79 0.17
CA PHE A 42 22.51 -9.72 0.19
C PHE A 42 22.23 -10.40 -1.15
N ARG A 43 22.55 -9.76 -2.29
CA ARG A 43 22.44 -10.40 -3.62
C ARG A 43 23.43 -11.56 -3.79
N LYS A 44 24.58 -11.51 -3.12
CA LYS A 44 25.71 -12.42 -3.28
C LYS A 44 25.71 -13.57 -2.24
N ILE A 45 24.95 -13.44 -1.14
CA ILE A 45 24.97 -14.44 -0.07
C ILE A 45 24.20 -15.70 -0.46
N LYS A 46 24.96 -16.72 -0.86
CA LYS A 46 24.43 -18.06 -1.11
C LYS A 46 23.82 -18.63 0.17
N ASN A 47 22.54 -19.03 0.11
CA ASN A 47 21.78 -19.70 1.18
C ASN A 47 21.24 -18.85 2.34
N ALA A 48 21.36 -17.52 2.31
CA ALA A 48 20.69 -16.68 3.33
C ALA A 48 19.16 -16.70 3.17
N PHE A 49 18.68 -16.92 1.95
CA PHE A 49 17.27 -16.93 1.57
C PHE A 49 16.88 -18.32 1.04
N ARG A 50 16.72 -18.46 -0.29
CA ARG A 50 16.60 -19.76 -0.95
C ARG A 50 17.96 -20.47 -1.00
N LYS A 51 17.95 -21.77 -0.73
CA LYS A 51 19.14 -22.63 -0.78
C LYS A 51 19.76 -22.60 -2.18
N ASN A 52 21.08 -22.44 -2.22
CA ASN A 52 21.91 -22.43 -3.43
C ASN A 52 21.54 -21.37 -4.48
N LYS A 53 20.83 -20.30 -4.09
CA LYS A 53 20.48 -19.19 -4.97
C LYS A 53 21.26 -17.93 -4.60
N VAL A 54 21.60 -17.15 -5.62
CA VAL A 54 22.10 -15.77 -5.57
C VAL A 54 21.22 -14.95 -6.52
N GLU A 55 21.23 -13.63 -6.36
CA GLU A 55 20.35 -12.73 -7.12
C GLU A 55 21.16 -11.81 -8.04
N SER A 56 21.10 -12.06 -9.34
CA SER A 56 21.81 -11.31 -10.37
C SER A 56 20.89 -10.47 -11.25
N ASP A 57 19.57 -10.61 -11.12
CA ASP A 57 18.66 -9.96 -12.05
C ASP A 57 18.42 -8.49 -11.63
N PRO A 58 18.17 -7.60 -12.59
CA PRO A 58 17.72 -6.24 -12.29
C PRO A 58 16.31 -6.25 -11.68
N PRO A 59 15.87 -5.13 -11.07
CA PRO A 59 14.49 -4.98 -10.66
C PRO A 59 13.52 -5.14 -11.85
N PRO A 60 12.29 -5.63 -11.63
CA PRO A 60 11.27 -5.72 -12.66
C PRO A 60 11.05 -4.38 -13.38
N PRO A 61 10.86 -4.38 -14.72
CA PRO A 61 10.60 -3.15 -15.45
C PRO A 61 9.26 -2.55 -15.04
N VAL A 62 9.23 -1.23 -14.83
CA VAL A 62 7.99 -0.49 -14.58
C VAL A 62 7.29 -0.25 -15.91
N LEU A 63 6.07 -0.77 -16.05
CA LEU A 63 5.30 -0.56 -17.28
C LEU A 63 4.90 0.91 -17.45
N THR A 64 5.11 1.40 -18.66
CA THR A 64 4.68 2.74 -19.07
C THR A 64 3.14 2.81 -19.16
N ARG A 65 2.63 4.05 -19.17
CA ARG A 65 1.19 4.31 -19.30
C ARG A 65 0.57 3.71 -20.56
N HIS A 66 1.28 3.77 -21.69
CA HIS A 66 0.82 3.22 -22.96
C HIS A 66 0.79 1.68 -22.93
N GLN A 67 1.80 1.04 -22.34
CA GLN A 67 1.85 -0.42 -22.21
C GLN A 67 0.71 -0.97 -21.34
N ILE A 68 0.40 -0.30 -20.22
CA ILE A 68 -0.75 -0.71 -19.39
C ILE A 68 -2.06 -0.49 -20.15
N TRP A 69 -2.20 0.63 -20.86
CA TRP A 69 -3.39 0.89 -21.66
C TRP A 69 -3.60 -0.15 -22.76
N GLU A 70 -2.55 -0.55 -23.48
CA GLU A 70 -2.59 -1.58 -24.51
C GLU A 70 -3.15 -2.92 -23.97
N ARG A 71 -2.76 -3.31 -22.75
CA ARG A 71 -3.31 -4.48 -22.07
C ARG A 71 -4.77 -4.28 -21.65
N VAL A 72 -5.07 -3.17 -20.98
CA VAL A 72 -6.39 -2.95 -20.37
C VAL A 72 -7.48 -2.68 -21.40
N SER A 73 -7.17 -2.01 -22.50
CA SER A 73 -8.11 -1.69 -23.58
C SER A 73 -8.72 -2.92 -24.27
N GLN A 74 -8.07 -4.08 -24.15
CA GLN A 74 -8.57 -5.36 -24.66
C GLN A 74 -9.56 -6.04 -23.71
N LEU A 75 -9.68 -5.55 -22.47
CA LEU A 75 -10.59 -6.12 -21.47
C LEU A 75 -12.01 -5.60 -21.67
N PRO A 76 -13.04 -6.42 -21.42
CA PRO A 76 -14.41 -5.96 -21.48
C PRO A 76 -14.67 -4.95 -20.37
N LYS A 77 -15.50 -3.95 -20.67
CA LYS A 77 -16.02 -3.01 -19.69
C LYS A 77 -16.85 -3.73 -18.61
N VAL A 78 -17.05 -3.08 -17.48
CA VAL A 78 -17.88 -3.59 -16.38
C VAL A 78 -19.30 -3.92 -16.86
N THR A 79 -19.85 -3.10 -17.77
CA THR A 79 -21.20 -3.25 -18.35
C THR A 79 -21.31 -4.32 -19.43
N GLN A 80 -20.19 -4.83 -19.94
CA GLN A 80 -20.16 -5.82 -21.02
C GLN A 80 -20.16 -7.24 -20.47
N ALA A 81 -20.59 -8.21 -21.28
CA ALA A 81 -20.45 -9.62 -20.92
C ALA A 81 -18.98 -10.01 -20.72
N PRO A 82 -18.68 -10.99 -19.85
CA PRO A 82 -17.32 -11.55 -19.75
C PRO A 82 -16.90 -12.17 -21.09
N LEU A 83 -15.63 -12.00 -21.46
CA LEU A 83 -15.06 -12.74 -22.60
C LEU A 83 -14.65 -14.15 -22.12
N SER A 84 -14.85 -15.15 -22.99
CA SER A 84 -14.49 -16.55 -22.71
C SER A 84 -12.97 -16.75 -22.60
N ARG A 85 -12.19 -15.94 -23.32
CA ARG A 85 -10.73 -15.92 -23.25
C ARG A 85 -10.24 -14.48 -23.33
N LEU A 86 -9.40 -14.10 -22.37
CA LEU A 86 -8.72 -12.82 -22.33
C LEU A 86 -7.25 -13.04 -22.71
N PRO A 87 -6.72 -12.31 -23.71
CA PRO A 87 -5.30 -12.33 -24.02
C PRO A 87 -4.46 -12.08 -22.77
N GLY A 88 -3.34 -12.79 -22.61
CA GLY A 88 -2.44 -12.62 -21.45
C GLY A 88 -2.97 -13.10 -20.08
N TYR A 89 -4.24 -13.51 -19.96
CA TYR A 89 -4.81 -13.90 -18.66
C TYR A 89 -4.12 -15.15 -18.07
N GLY A 90 -3.77 -15.07 -16.78
CA GLY A 90 -3.05 -16.12 -16.05
C GLY A 90 -1.55 -16.15 -16.29
N VAL A 91 -1.04 -15.35 -17.25
CA VAL A 91 0.39 -15.26 -17.58
C VAL A 91 0.89 -13.85 -17.32
N GLU A 92 0.34 -12.86 -18.02
CA GLU A 92 0.69 -11.43 -17.91
C GLU A 92 -0.12 -10.73 -16.82
N HIS A 93 -1.40 -11.08 -16.67
CA HIS A 93 -2.26 -10.48 -15.66
C HIS A 93 -3.37 -11.43 -15.20
N ASN A 94 -4.04 -11.07 -14.10
CA ASN A 94 -5.29 -11.70 -13.66
C ASN A 94 -6.50 -10.75 -13.74
N TRP A 95 -6.41 -9.71 -14.57
CA TRP A 95 -7.51 -8.78 -14.79
C TRP A 95 -8.59 -9.38 -15.69
N THR A 96 -9.85 -9.17 -15.30
CA THR A 96 -11.03 -9.70 -16.01
C THR A 96 -11.90 -8.61 -16.62
N LYS A 97 -11.71 -7.36 -16.19
CA LYS A 97 -12.53 -6.21 -16.52
C LYS A 97 -11.68 -4.95 -16.57
N GLN A 98 -12.06 -4.04 -17.46
CA GLN A 98 -11.61 -2.67 -17.46
C GLN A 98 -12.34 -1.89 -16.36
N SER A 99 -11.59 -1.15 -15.52
CA SER A 99 -12.20 -0.21 -14.56
C SER A 99 -12.92 0.92 -15.28
N ILE A 100 -14.04 1.41 -14.73
CA ILE A 100 -14.79 2.55 -15.27
C ILE A 100 -13.93 3.81 -15.41
N PHE A 101 -12.86 3.94 -14.63
CA PHE A 101 -11.97 5.09 -14.72
C PHE A 101 -11.26 5.19 -16.07
N TRP A 102 -11.07 4.09 -16.77
CA TRP A 102 -10.49 4.11 -18.11
C TRP A 102 -11.41 4.69 -19.19
N GLU A 103 -12.66 5.01 -18.86
CA GLU A 103 -13.53 5.81 -19.74
C GLU A 103 -13.21 7.31 -19.69
N LEU A 104 -12.49 7.75 -18.66
CA LEU A 104 -12.04 9.12 -18.52
C LEU A 104 -10.83 9.33 -19.42
N SER A 105 -10.90 10.32 -20.31
CA SER A 105 -9.88 10.59 -21.34
C SER A 105 -8.48 10.79 -20.78
N TYR A 106 -8.37 11.36 -19.57
CA TYR A 106 -7.11 11.62 -18.87
C TYR A 106 -6.56 10.41 -18.09
N TRP A 107 -7.36 9.36 -17.86
CA TRP A 107 -6.93 8.28 -16.97
C TRP A 107 -5.76 7.48 -17.51
N LYS A 108 -5.66 7.37 -18.84
CA LYS A 108 -4.50 6.80 -19.52
C LYS A 108 -3.20 7.57 -19.25
N ASP A 109 -3.29 8.84 -18.85
CA ASP A 109 -2.15 9.71 -18.60
C ASP A 109 -1.77 9.77 -17.10
N ASN A 110 -2.61 9.19 -16.24
CA ASN A 110 -2.38 9.17 -14.79
C ASN A 110 -1.16 8.29 -14.43
N LEU A 111 -0.26 8.84 -13.62
CA LEU A 111 0.92 8.15 -13.11
C LEU A 111 0.55 7.14 -12.01
N LEU A 112 -0.36 7.52 -11.11
CA LEU A 112 -0.82 6.69 -10.00
C LEU A 112 -2.12 5.96 -10.38
N ARG A 113 -1.99 4.83 -11.08
CA ARG A 113 -3.12 4.06 -11.63
C ARG A 113 -3.77 3.11 -10.63
N HIS A 114 -3.02 2.75 -9.60
CA HIS A 114 -3.46 1.93 -8.49
C HIS A 114 -3.27 2.75 -7.21
N ASN A 115 -4.24 2.69 -6.30
CA ASN A 115 -4.10 3.26 -4.98
C ASN A 115 -4.11 2.08 -4.00
N LEU A 116 -2.93 1.67 -3.56
CA LEU A 116 -2.80 0.56 -2.63
C LEU A 116 -3.42 0.95 -1.29
N ASP A 117 -4.27 0.06 -0.78
CA ASP A 117 -4.96 0.29 0.48
C ASP A 117 -4.01 0.06 1.66
N VAL A 118 -3.28 1.12 2.04
CA VAL A 118 -2.30 1.08 3.14
C VAL A 118 -2.94 0.61 4.44
N MET A 119 -4.20 0.99 4.69
CA MET A 119 -4.94 0.57 5.88
C MET A 119 -5.02 -0.97 5.94
N HIS A 120 -5.42 -1.60 4.84
CA HIS A 120 -5.50 -3.05 4.79
C HIS A 120 -4.13 -3.73 4.71
N ILE A 121 -3.17 -3.16 3.99
CA ILE A 121 -1.82 -3.71 3.87
C ILE A 121 -1.18 -3.78 5.26
N GLU A 122 -1.12 -2.66 5.97
CA GLU A 122 -0.48 -2.60 7.28
C GLU A 122 -1.22 -3.46 8.31
N LYS A 123 -2.57 -3.47 8.30
CA LYS A 123 -3.33 -4.38 9.16
C LYS A 123 -2.97 -5.85 8.90
N ASN A 124 -2.91 -6.27 7.64
CA ASN A 124 -2.55 -7.65 7.29
C ASN A 124 -1.11 -7.96 7.70
N TYR A 125 -0.18 -7.02 7.48
CA TYR A 125 1.21 -7.14 7.90
C TYR A 125 1.31 -7.32 9.41
N PHE A 126 0.64 -6.45 10.18
CA PHE A 126 0.56 -6.54 11.63
C PHE A 126 -0.01 -7.90 12.07
N ASP A 127 -1.16 -8.30 11.53
CA ASP A 127 -1.80 -9.57 11.90
C ASP A 127 -0.85 -10.75 11.61
N ASN A 128 -0.20 -10.76 10.46
CA ASN A 128 0.73 -11.84 10.08
C ASN A 128 1.97 -11.84 10.96
N LEU A 129 2.58 -10.68 11.22
CA LEU A 129 3.73 -10.50 12.09
C LEU A 129 3.42 -10.91 13.53
N PHE A 130 2.40 -10.29 14.13
CA PHE A 130 2.02 -10.51 15.52
C PHE A 130 1.62 -11.96 15.75
N ASN A 131 0.76 -12.55 14.91
CA ASN A 131 0.33 -13.94 15.09
C ASN A 131 1.48 -14.94 14.89
N THR A 132 2.49 -14.62 14.09
CA THR A 132 3.66 -15.48 13.88
C THR A 132 4.63 -15.43 15.06
N VAL A 133 4.95 -14.22 15.56
CA VAL A 133 5.83 -14.03 16.72
C VAL A 133 5.18 -14.52 18.02
N MET A 134 3.87 -14.33 18.17
CA MET A 134 3.10 -14.82 19.32
C MET A 134 2.67 -16.30 19.17
N ASP A 135 3.08 -16.98 18.09
CA ASP A 135 2.72 -18.38 17.76
C ASP A 135 1.23 -18.70 18.02
N VAL A 136 0.34 -17.83 17.52
CA VAL A 136 -1.11 -17.94 17.77
C VAL A 136 -1.66 -19.11 16.97
N LYS A 137 -2.23 -20.09 17.67
CA LYS A 137 -2.76 -21.32 17.06
C LYS A 137 -3.79 -21.00 15.96
N GLY A 138 -3.59 -21.59 14.78
CA GLY A 138 -4.46 -21.40 13.62
C GLY A 138 -4.25 -20.11 12.84
N LYS A 139 -3.47 -19.15 13.37
CA LYS A 139 -3.18 -17.87 12.70
C LYS A 139 -1.71 -17.65 12.36
N THR A 140 -0.80 -18.30 13.09
CA THR A 140 0.64 -18.23 12.84
C THR A 140 1.00 -18.64 11.40
N LYS A 141 1.91 -17.90 10.77
CA LYS A 141 2.54 -18.30 9.49
C LYS A 141 3.58 -19.39 9.68
N ASP A 142 3.90 -19.73 10.94
CA ASP A 142 4.84 -20.78 11.33
C ASP A 142 4.15 -22.10 11.73
N ASN A 143 3.57 -22.79 10.75
CA ASN A 143 2.91 -24.09 10.93
C ASN A 143 3.73 -25.25 10.36
N SER A 144 3.29 -26.50 10.56
CA SER A 144 4.02 -27.69 10.08
C SER A 144 4.27 -27.69 8.58
N LYS A 145 3.34 -27.16 7.76
CA LYS A 145 3.56 -27.01 6.31
C LYS A 145 4.66 -25.99 6.01
N ALA A 146 4.67 -24.87 6.73
CA ALA A 146 5.75 -23.89 6.64
C ALA A 146 7.12 -24.49 6.99
N ARG A 147 7.21 -25.36 8.02
CA ARG A 147 8.46 -26.07 8.35
C ARG A 147 8.92 -27.05 7.26
N MET A 148 7.98 -27.74 6.61
CA MET A 148 8.30 -28.59 5.45
C MET A 148 8.80 -27.74 4.27
N ASP A 149 8.17 -26.59 4.01
CA ASP A 149 8.63 -25.64 2.99
C ASP A 149 10.00 -25.04 3.33
N ILE A 150 10.31 -24.74 4.59
CA ILE A 150 11.65 -24.32 5.01
C ILE A 150 12.69 -25.38 4.65
N LYS A 151 12.41 -26.68 4.89
CA LYS A 151 13.31 -27.77 4.51
C LYS A 151 13.45 -27.91 2.98
N GLU A 152 12.37 -27.64 2.25
CA GLU A 152 12.37 -27.66 0.78
C GLU A 152 13.17 -26.49 0.20
N TYR A 153 13.02 -25.27 0.71
CA TYR A 153 13.52 -24.05 0.06
C TYR A 153 14.73 -23.39 0.75
N CYS A 154 14.95 -23.61 2.05
CA CYS A 154 15.93 -22.87 2.86
C CYS A 154 16.93 -23.81 3.58
N ARG A 155 17.96 -23.26 4.24
CA ARG A 155 18.96 -24.04 5.02
C ARG A 155 18.74 -24.04 6.55
N GLY A 156 17.64 -23.46 7.05
CA GLY A 156 17.34 -23.34 8.49
C GLY A 156 16.98 -24.67 9.17
N LYS A 157 17.99 -25.53 9.42
CA LYS A 157 17.85 -26.87 10.01
C LYS A 157 17.26 -26.83 11.41
N GLU A 158 17.54 -25.77 12.17
CA GLU A 158 17.00 -25.51 13.50
C GLU A 158 15.46 -25.40 13.50
N LEU A 159 14.86 -25.09 12.35
CA LEU A 159 13.42 -24.98 12.20
C LEU A 159 12.77 -26.26 11.62
N TRP A 160 13.52 -27.29 11.28
CA TRP A 160 12.93 -28.49 10.69
C TRP A 160 12.05 -29.26 11.70
N LEU A 161 11.00 -29.89 11.20
CA LEU A 161 10.24 -30.86 12.01
C LEU A 161 11.18 -32.00 12.43
N GLN A 162 11.05 -32.42 13.69
CA GLN A 162 11.87 -33.48 14.27
C GLN A 162 10.98 -34.68 14.57
N GLU A 163 11.49 -35.88 14.29
CA GLU A 163 10.84 -37.13 14.67
C GLU A 163 11.49 -37.63 15.96
N LEU A 164 10.67 -37.80 16.99
CA LEU A 164 11.10 -38.36 18.27
C LEU A 164 11.26 -39.89 18.16
N GLN A 165 11.95 -40.51 19.12
CA GLN A 165 12.15 -41.97 19.16
C GLN A 165 10.86 -42.79 19.13
N ASN A 166 9.73 -42.21 19.56
CA ASN A 166 8.41 -42.83 19.53
C ASN A 166 7.62 -42.59 18.22
N GLY A 167 8.28 -42.08 17.17
CA GLY A 167 7.65 -41.75 15.88
C GLY A 167 6.82 -40.46 15.88
N LYS A 168 6.72 -39.76 17.01
CA LYS A 168 5.96 -38.51 17.10
C LYS A 168 6.74 -37.37 16.44
N ILE A 169 6.10 -36.70 15.49
CA ILE A 169 6.64 -35.49 14.85
C ILE A 169 6.39 -34.27 15.75
N VAL A 170 7.44 -33.51 16.04
CA VAL A 170 7.39 -32.27 16.84
C VAL A 170 7.89 -31.06 16.05
N LYS A 171 7.26 -29.90 16.29
CA LYS A 171 7.68 -28.59 15.77
C LYS A 171 8.55 -27.89 16.82
N PRO A 172 9.87 -27.74 16.61
CA PRO A 172 10.72 -27.01 17.57
C PRO A 172 10.33 -25.53 17.65
N LYS A 173 10.42 -24.94 18.85
CA LYS A 173 10.16 -23.50 19.08
C LYS A 173 11.08 -22.67 18.18
N ALA A 174 10.54 -21.71 17.45
CA ALA A 174 11.34 -20.79 16.65
C ALA A 174 12.00 -19.73 17.55
N SER A 175 13.20 -19.28 17.19
CA SER A 175 13.89 -18.19 17.90
C SER A 175 13.17 -16.85 17.80
N PHE A 176 12.29 -16.67 16.80
CA PHE A 176 11.44 -15.49 16.63
C PHE A 176 10.08 -15.60 17.34
N SER A 177 9.83 -16.68 18.11
CA SER A 177 8.55 -16.91 18.79
C SER A 177 8.67 -16.83 20.30
N PHE A 178 7.66 -16.30 20.97
CA PHE A 178 7.60 -16.23 22.44
C PHE A 178 7.07 -17.53 23.08
N THR A 179 7.53 -17.84 24.30
CA THR A 179 6.95 -18.85 25.17
C THR A 179 5.56 -18.43 25.64
N LEU A 180 4.80 -19.35 26.25
CA LEU A 180 3.48 -18.99 26.79
C LEU A 180 3.57 -17.93 27.90
N ASP A 181 4.60 -17.99 28.74
CA ASP A 181 4.76 -17.05 29.85
C ASP A 181 5.16 -15.66 29.34
N GLU A 182 6.12 -15.58 28.41
CA GLU A 182 6.48 -14.33 27.71
C GLU A 182 5.26 -13.71 27.01
N LYS A 183 4.42 -14.54 26.36
CA LYS A 183 3.18 -14.06 25.74
C LYS A 183 2.21 -13.49 26.75
N ARG A 184 2.05 -14.13 27.90
CA ARG A 184 1.15 -13.64 28.96
C ARG A 184 1.63 -12.31 29.53
N GLU A 185 2.93 -12.11 29.70
CA GLU A 185 3.50 -10.83 30.14
C GLU A 185 3.19 -9.71 29.13
N ILE A 186 3.41 -9.96 27.84
CA ILE A 186 3.09 -9.00 26.77
C ILE A 186 1.60 -8.64 26.80
N ILE A 187 0.72 -9.64 26.86
CA ILE A 187 -0.73 -9.42 26.86
C ILE A 187 -1.21 -8.77 28.16
N GLN A 188 -0.57 -9.05 29.29
CA GLN A 188 -0.82 -8.36 30.55
C GLN A 188 -0.43 -6.88 30.47
N GLY A 189 0.69 -6.57 29.80
CA GLY A 189 1.07 -5.20 29.47
C GLY A 189 0.00 -4.49 28.66
N VAL A 190 -0.51 -5.13 27.59
CA VAL A 190 -1.62 -4.58 26.76
C VAL A 190 -2.90 -4.41 27.58
N LYS A 191 -3.20 -5.32 28.51
CA LYS A 191 -4.37 -5.26 29.40
C LYS A 191 -4.33 -4.04 30.34
N ASN A 192 -3.14 -3.70 30.81
CA ASN A 192 -2.91 -2.59 31.72
C ASN A 192 -2.68 -1.26 30.99
N LEU A 193 -2.43 -1.29 29.69
CA LEU A 193 -2.17 -0.11 28.88
C LEU A 193 -3.37 0.86 28.93
N ARG A 194 -3.06 2.15 29.07
CA ARG A 194 -4.00 3.26 28.98
C ARG A 194 -3.49 4.22 27.91
N MET A 195 -4.33 4.51 26.94
CA MET A 195 -4.00 5.43 25.84
C MET A 195 -4.77 6.74 26.05
N PRO A 196 -4.27 7.87 25.49
CA PRO A 196 -5.03 9.11 25.46
C PRO A 196 -6.42 8.91 24.85
N GLU A 197 -7.38 9.71 25.29
CA GLU A 197 -8.73 9.67 24.76
C GLU A 197 -8.73 9.91 23.25
N GLY A 198 -9.52 9.10 22.51
CA GLY A 198 -9.60 9.18 21.05
C GLY A 198 -8.41 8.55 20.28
N TYR A 199 -7.31 8.18 20.95
CA TYR A 199 -6.12 7.67 20.27
C TYR A 199 -6.19 6.18 19.89
N ALA A 200 -6.80 5.34 20.72
CA ALA A 200 -7.04 3.92 20.43
C ALA A 200 -8.29 3.43 21.14
N SER A 201 -8.85 2.30 20.73
CA SER A 201 -9.89 1.67 21.55
C SER A 201 -9.28 1.09 22.84
N ASN A 202 -10.13 0.68 23.79
CA ASN A 202 -9.65 0.01 24.99
C ASN A 202 -9.04 -1.37 24.63
N LEU A 203 -7.74 -1.39 24.36
CA LEU A 203 -6.97 -2.57 23.96
C LEU A 203 -7.01 -3.66 25.03
N GLY A 204 -7.18 -3.31 26.30
CA GLY A 204 -7.28 -4.29 27.36
C GLY A 204 -8.52 -5.19 27.26
N LYS A 205 -9.60 -4.73 26.62
CA LYS A 205 -10.76 -5.60 26.28
C LYS A 205 -10.46 -6.60 25.17
N ARG A 206 -9.31 -6.49 24.50
CA ARG A 206 -8.84 -7.37 23.43
C ARG A 206 -7.82 -8.39 23.91
N ALA A 207 -7.40 -8.31 25.16
CA ALA A 207 -6.39 -9.18 25.75
C ALA A 207 -6.98 -10.51 26.24
N ASP A 208 -6.55 -11.63 25.65
CA ASP A 208 -6.85 -12.98 26.11
C ASP A 208 -5.64 -13.56 26.86
N MET A 209 -5.75 -13.61 28.19
CA MET A 209 -4.69 -14.09 29.09
C MET A 209 -4.52 -15.61 29.08
N ASN A 210 -5.57 -16.37 28.70
CA ASN A 210 -5.52 -17.82 28.74
C ASN A 210 -4.61 -18.35 27.63
N GLU A 211 -4.81 -17.85 26.41
CA GLU A 211 -4.03 -18.22 25.24
C GLU A 211 -2.84 -17.28 24.95
N GLY A 212 -2.74 -16.14 25.63
CA GLY A 212 -1.69 -15.16 25.40
C GLY A 212 -1.78 -14.52 24.01
N LYS A 213 -2.99 -14.10 23.60
CA LYS A 213 -3.26 -13.52 22.28
C LYS A 213 -4.15 -12.27 22.35
N LEU A 214 -4.23 -11.56 21.23
CA LEU A 214 -5.20 -10.48 21.02
C LEU A 214 -6.41 -10.98 20.21
N ILE A 215 -7.61 -10.56 20.60
CA ILE A 215 -8.87 -10.95 19.97
C ILE A 215 -9.69 -9.73 19.52
N GLY A 216 -10.27 -9.81 18.31
CA GLY A 216 -11.21 -8.81 17.82
C GLY A 216 -10.65 -7.39 17.67
N MET A 217 -9.35 -7.26 17.39
CA MET A 217 -8.70 -5.98 17.08
C MET A 217 -9.31 -5.37 15.81
N LYS A 218 -9.63 -4.09 15.85
CA LYS A 218 -10.03 -3.34 14.65
C LYS A 218 -8.78 -2.93 13.88
N SER A 219 -8.93 -2.61 12.59
CA SER A 219 -7.83 -2.09 11.75
C SER A 219 -7.09 -0.98 12.48
N TYR A 220 -7.81 0.05 12.97
CA TYR A 220 -7.23 1.21 13.64
C TYR A 220 -6.36 0.84 14.85
N ASP A 221 -6.82 -0.11 15.66
CA ASP A 221 -6.05 -0.61 16.81
C ASP A 221 -4.77 -1.34 16.36
N CYS A 222 -4.82 -2.06 15.23
CA CYS A 222 -3.65 -2.71 14.64
C CYS A 222 -2.60 -1.69 14.16
N HIS A 223 -3.01 -0.57 13.53
CA HIS A 223 -2.05 0.48 13.12
C HIS A 223 -1.40 1.13 14.32
N VAL A 224 -2.18 1.52 15.34
CA VAL A 224 -1.59 2.05 16.57
C VAL A 224 -0.55 1.08 17.13
N PHE A 225 -0.87 -0.22 17.14
CA PHE A 225 0.07 -1.21 17.62
C PHE A 225 1.31 -1.32 16.72
N MET A 226 1.13 -1.40 15.40
CA MET A 226 2.20 -1.52 14.42
C MET A 226 3.14 -0.32 14.43
N GLU A 227 2.60 0.90 14.47
CA GLU A 227 3.37 2.15 14.37
C GLU A 227 4.02 2.57 15.70
N THR A 228 3.46 2.16 16.85
CA THR A 228 3.95 2.66 18.16
C THR A 228 4.30 1.59 19.18
N LEU A 229 3.58 0.48 19.23
CA LEU A 229 3.72 -0.47 20.34
C LEU A 229 4.63 -1.64 20.01
N ILE A 230 4.65 -2.16 18.77
CA ILE A 230 5.45 -3.34 18.37
C ILE A 230 6.90 -3.34 18.90
N PRO A 231 7.67 -2.24 18.82
CA PRO A 231 9.07 -2.25 19.24
C PRO A 231 9.27 -2.54 20.74
N ILE A 232 8.28 -2.22 21.58
CA ILE A 232 8.38 -2.33 23.03
C ILE A 232 8.35 -3.79 23.48
N PRO A 233 7.27 -4.57 23.31
CA PRO A 233 7.23 -5.95 23.77
C PRO A 233 8.20 -6.84 22.97
N PHE A 234 8.45 -6.53 21.69
CA PHE A 234 9.27 -7.42 20.85
C PHE A 234 10.76 -7.22 21.06
N SER A 235 11.19 -6.17 21.77
CA SER A 235 12.60 -5.96 22.17
C SER A 235 13.20 -7.11 23.00
N HIS A 236 12.36 -7.96 23.62
CA HIS A 236 12.78 -9.17 24.34
C HIS A 236 13.25 -10.31 23.43
N LEU A 237 13.00 -10.24 22.11
CA LEU A 237 13.56 -11.21 21.16
C LEU A 237 15.07 -10.96 20.96
N PRO A 238 15.81 -11.91 20.36
CA PRO A 238 17.19 -11.66 19.95
C PRO A 238 17.33 -10.43 19.04
N GLU A 239 18.44 -9.70 19.18
CA GLU A 239 18.70 -8.45 18.45
C GLU A 239 18.51 -8.56 16.93
N ARG A 240 19.02 -9.65 16.35
CA ARG A 240 18.88 -9.98 14.93
C ARG A 240 17.44 -10.15 14.45
N ILE A 241 16.47 -10.23 15.36
CA ILE A 241 15.05 -10.45 15.09
C ILE A 241 14.24 -9.19 15.37
N TRP A 242 14.38 -8.58 16.56
CA TRP A 242 13.53 -7.44 16.91
C TRP A 242 13.91 -6.15 16.18
N LYS A 243 15.19 -5.96 15.81
CA LYS A 243 15.62 -4.77 15.06
C LYS A 243 14.95 -4.69 13.68
N PRO A 244 14.97 -5.73 12.82
CA PRO A 244 14.21 -5.71 11.55
C PRO A 244 12.70 -5.52 11.74
N ILE A 245 12.12 -6.08 12.82
CA ILE A 245 10.70 -5.87 13.13
C ILE A 245 10.43 -4.40 13.52
N THR A 246 11.35 -3.77 14.23
CA THR A 246 11.27 -2.34 14.57
C THR A 246 11.46 -1.48 13.32
N GLU A 247 12.36 -1.85 12.42
CA GLU A 247 12.55 -1.14 11.13
C GLU A 247 11.25 -1.10 10.31
N ILE A 248 10.50 -2.21 10.20
CA ILE A 248 9.21 -2.21 9.48
C ILE A 248 8.11 -1.44 10.24
N SER A 249 8.11 -1.49 11.57
CA SER A 249 7.22 -0.69 12.42
C SER A 249 7.43 0.82 12.20
N LEU A 250 8.70 1.26 12.21
CA LEU A 250 9.07 2.64 11.96
C LEU A 250 8.80 3.07 10.51
N PHE A 251 8.97 2.17 9.54
CA PHE A 251 8.57 2.44 8.16
C PHE A 251 7.09 2.82 8.04
N PHE A 252 6.18 2.03 8.63
CA PHE A 252 4.75 2.36 8.60
C PHE A 252 4.45 3.65 9.36
N LYS A 253 5.08 3.85 10.53
CA LYS A 253 4.93 5.10 11.29
C LYS A 253 5.32 6.33 10.47
N ASP A 254 6.47 6.28 9.80
CA ASP A 254 6.99 7.39 9.01
C ASP A 254 6.14 7.60 7.74
N LEU A 255 5.71 6.52 7.08
CA LEU A 255 4.82 6.57 5.92
C LEU A 255 3.46 7.19 6.26
N CYS A 256 2.94 6.88 7.45
CA CYS A 256 1.70 7.40 8.00
C CYS A 256 1.89 8.74 8.75
N SER A 257 3.01 9.43 8.58
CA SER A 257 3.24 10.80 9.07
C SER A 257 2.41 11.82 8.29
N GLY A 258 1.83 12.81 8.98
CA GLY A 258 1.03 13.87 8.34
C GLY A 258 1.82 14.78 7.40
N LYS A 259 3.15 14.71 7.44
CA LYS A 259 4.06 15.42 6.54
C LYS A 259 5.13 14.45 6.05
N LEU A 260 5.34 14.41 4.74
CA LEU A 260 6.37 13.62 4.08
C LEU A 260 7.34 14.58 3.39
N LEU A 261 8.62 14.51 3.77
CA LEU A 261 9.71 15.23 3.12
C LEU A 261 10.32 14.32 2.05
N GLU A 262 10.67 14.88 0.90
CA GLU A 262 11.27 14.11 -0.21
C GLU A 262 12.54 13.37 0.22
N SER A 263 13.43 14.03 0.96
CA SER A 263 14.64 13.40 1.51
C SER A 263 14.36 12.26 2.49
N SER A 264 13.24 12.31 3.22
CA SER A 264 12.79 11.18 4.05
C SER A 264 12.32 10.02 3.19
N LEU A 265 11.60 10.29 2.09
CA LEU A 265 11.12 9.26 1.17
C LEU A 265 12.27 8.51 0.50
N ASP A 266 13.34 9.21 0.09
CA ASP A 266 14.53 8.57 -0.49
C ASP A 266 15.16 7.56 0.47
N ARG A 267 15.37 7.96 1.72
CA ARG A 267 15.89 7.08 2.77
C ARG A 267 14.93 5.92 3.06
N MET A 268 13.63 6.17 3.09
CA MET A 268 12.63 5.12 3.33
C MET A 268 12.60 4.09 2.21
N GLU A 269 12.74 4.51 0.96
CA GLU A 269 12.79 3.63 -0.22
C GLU A 269 13.98 2.69 -0.16
N GLU A 270 15.17 3.17 0.20
CA GLU A 270 16.34 2.32 0.39
C GLU A 270 16.16 1.36 1.57
N ASN A 271 15.68 1.89 2.71
CA ASN A 271 15.56 1.13 3.95
C ASN A 271 14.52 0.02 3.87
N ILE A 272 13.38 0.23 3.20
CA ILE A 272 12.32 -0.79 3.13
C ILE A 272 12.79 -2.03 2.37
N LEU A 273 13.63 -1.87 1.34
CA LEU A 273 14.21 -2.99 0.59
C LEU A 273 15.14 -3.82 1.47
N VAL A 274 16.03 -3.17 2.22
CA VAL A 274 16.96 -3.83 3.14
C VAL A 274 16.21 -4.47 4.31
N THR A 275 15.21 -3.79 4.86
CA THR A 275 14.37 -4.27 5.96
C THR A 275 13.62 -5.54 5.56
N THR A 276 13.01 -5.54 4.37
CA THR A 276 12.28 -6.69 3.85
C THR A 276 13.21 -7.88 3.66
N ALA A 277 14.41 -7.68 3.12
CA ALA A 277 15.40 -8.75 2.99
C ALA A 277 15.89 -9.27 4.37
N LYS A 278 16.08 -8.39 5.37
CA LYS A 278 16.40 -8.85 6.74
C LYS A 278 15.29 -9.73 7.32
N LEU A 279 14.03 -9.37 7.10
CA LEU A 279 12.86 -10.14 7.53
C LEU A 279 12.79 -11.50 6.82
N GLU A 280 13.12 -11.57 5.53
CA GLU A 280 13.18 -12.84 4.77
C GLU A 280 14.19 -13.82 5.35
N LYS A 281 15.24 -13.36 6.02
CA LYS A 281 16.19 -14.25 6.71
C LYS A 281 15.66 -14.82 8.02
N ILE A 282 14.55 -14.28 8.55
CA ILE A 282 14.01 -14.61 9.86
C ILE A 282 12.76 -15.47 9.73
N PHE A 283 11.82 -15.05 8.89
CA PHE A 283 10.47 -15.61 8.84
C PHE A 283 10.32 -16.70 7.77
N PRO A 284 9.37 -17.65 7.96
CA PRO A 284 9.11 -18.71 6.98
C PRO A 284 8.68 -18.14 5.63
N CYS A 285 8.93 -18.88 4.54
CA CYS A 285 8.57 -18.44 3.18
C CYS A 285 7.09 -18.03 3.05
N GLY A 286 6.19 -18.76 3.73
CA GLY A 286 4.75 -18.48 3.71
C GLY A 286 4.32 -17.22 4.45
N PHE A 287 5.23 -16.56 5.18
CA PHE A 287 5.01 -15.25 5.77
C PHE A 287 4.84 -14.19 4.68
N PHE A 288 5.67 -14.23 3.64
CA PHE A 288 5.73 -13.22 2.58
C PHE A 288 4.65 -13.47 1.53
N ASP A 289 3.41 -13.06 1.80
CA ASP A 289 2.39 -13.00 0.77
C ASP A 289 2.42 -11.63 0.05
N VAL A 290 1.38 -11.32 -0.71
CA VAL A 290 1.35 -10.05 -1.46
C VAL A 290 1.33 -8.86 -0.50
N MET A 291 0.71 -8.97 0.68
CA MET A 291 0.61 -7.88 1.64
C MET A 291 1.98 -7.52 2.24
N GLU A 292 2.87 -8.49 2.43
CA GLU A 292 4.24 -8.24 2.86
C GLU A 292 5.15 -7.74 1.72
N HIS A 293 4.76 -7.99 0.46
CA HIS A 293 5.50 -7.52 -0.71
C HIS A 293 5.20 -6.06 -1.05
N LEU A 294 3.93 -5.65 -0.95
CA LEU A 294 3.48 -4.31 -1.36
C LEU A 294 4.18 -3.11 -0.70
N PRO A 295 4.69 -3.17 0.55
CA PRO A 295 5.40 -2.06 1.18
C PRO A 295 6.53 -1.46 0.35
N ILE A 296 7.23 -2.26 -0.46
CA ILE A 296 8.32 -1.75 -1.31
C ILE A 296 7.83 -0.75 -2.38
N HIS A 297 6.53 -0.77 -2.71
CA HIS A 297 5.93 0.11 -3.72
C HIS A 297 5.25 1.34 -3.11
N LEU A 298 5.04 1.37 -1.79
CA LEU A 298 4.25 2.41 -1.12
C LEU A 298 4.94 3.79 -1.14
N ILE A 299 6.28 3.83 -1.16
CA ILE A 299 7.01 5.09 -1.24
C ILE A 299 6.77 5.79 -2.58
N GLN A 300 6.80 5.02 -3.68
CA GLN A 300 6.51 5.60 -4.99
C GLN A 300 5.05 6.07 -5.09
N GLU A 301 4.11 5.36 -4.47
CA GLU A 301 2.74 5.86 -4.37
C GLU A 301 2.62 7.13 -3.52
N ALA A 302 3.39 7.24 -2.44
CA ALA A 302 3.41 8.44 -1.61
C ALA A 302 4.02 9.64 -2.35
N ARG A 303 5.04 9.45 -3.18
CA ARG A 303 5.59 10.51 -4.05
C ARG A 303 4.55 11.03 -5.05
N LEU A 304 3.78 10.13 -5.66
CA LEU A 304 2.79 10.50 -6.68
C LEU A 304 1.47 10.99 -6.11
N GLY A 305 0.98 10.36 -5.05
CA GLY A 305 -0.34 10.58 -4.46
C GLY A 305 -0.34 11.37 -3.17
N GLY A 306 0.83 11.81 -2.69
CA GLY A 306 0.99 12.54 -1.45
C GLY A 306 0.79 11.68 -0.18
N PRO A 307 0.70 12.34 0.99
CA PRO A 307 0.59 11.70 2.30
C PRO A 307 -0.56 10.71 2.39
N VAL A 308 -0.31 9.57 3.03
CA VAL A 308 -1.27 8.46 3.08
C VAL A 308 -2.60 8.90 3.66
N GLN A 309 -2.64 9.81 4.65
CA GLN A 309 -3.86 10.32 5.34
C GLN A 309 -4.95 10.75 4.38
N THR A 310 -4.57 11.33 3.24
CA THR A 310 -5.51 11.81 2.21
C THR A 310 -6.13 10.68 1.38
N ARG A 311 -5.55 9.47 1.47
CA ARG A 311 -5.88 8.28 0.69
C ARG A 311 -6.36 7.10 1.56
N TRP A 312 -6.55 7.27 2.87
CA TRP A 312 -7.04 6.20 3.75
C TRP A 312 -8.48 5.81 3.44
N MET A 313 -8.77 4.53 3.64
CA MET A 313 -10.14 4.02 3.61
C MET A 313 -10.94 4.29 4.89
N TYR A 314 -10.31 4.74 5.99
CA TYR A 314 -11.00 4.97 7.27
C TYR A 314 -12.24 5.84 7.20
N PRO A 315 -12.20 7.05 6.59
CA PRO A 315 -13.37 7.92 6.55
C PRO A 315 -14.54 7.26 5.83
N PHE A 316 -14.24 6.48 4.78
CA PHE A 316 -15.25 5.78 3.98
C PHE A 316 -15.82 4.58 4.74
N GLU A 317 -14.97 3.73 5.33
CA GLU A 317 -15.43 2.56 6.09
C GLU A 317 -16.18 2.92 7.37
N ARG A 318 -15.78 3.99 8.08
CA ARG A 318 -16.49 4.43 9.29
C ARG A 318 -17.88 4.96 8.97
N ARG A 319 -18.05 5.62 7.84
CA ARG A 319 -19.35 6.14 7.37
C ARG A 319 -20.24 5.05 6.78
N ASN A 320 -19.66 3.97 6.24
CA ASN A 320 -20.40 2.85 5.66
C ASN A 320 -20.74 1.73 6.66
N ARG A 321 -20.45 1.90 7.96
CA ARG A 321 -20.95 0.98 9.00
C ARG A 321 -22.36 1.42 9.41
N PRO A 322 -23.41 0.61 9.18
CA PRO A 322 -24.67 0.85 9.89
C PRO A 322 -24.38 0.82 11.39
N ASN A 323 -24.96 1.76 12.13
CA ASN A 323 -24.74 1.86 13.56
C ASN A 323 -25.15 0.52 14.22
N ARG A 324 -24.42 0.11 15.27
CA ARG A 324 -24.63 -1.20 15.92
C ARG A 324 -26.02 -1.37 16.57
N ASN A 325 -26.82 -0.31 16.62
CA ASN A 325 -28.21 -0.26 17.10
C ASN A 325 -29.11 0.52 16.12
N ASP A 326 -28.79 0.53 14.83
CA ASP A 326 -29.61 1.25 13.84
C ASP A 326 -30.91 0.47 13.56
N GLU A 327 -31.91 0.67 14.41
CA GLU A 327 -33.32 0.47 14.04
C GLU A 327 -33.81 1.63 13.18
N GLY A 328 -33.08 1.92 12.09
CA GLY A 328 -33.55 2.72 10.98
C GLY A 328 -34.09 4.11 11.31
N ASP A 329 -33.49 4.83 12.24
CA ASP A 329 -33.85 6.24 12.48
C ASP A 329 -32.63 7.15 12.28
N SER A 330 -32.74 8.00 11.27
CA SER A 330 -31.70 8.91 10.79
C SER A 330 -31.39 9.99 11.85
N ASP A 331 -30.15 10.00 12.36
CA ASP A 331 -29.63 11.08 13.20
C ASP A 331 -29.52 12.39 12.38
N PRO A 332 -30.26 13.46 12.72
CA PRO A 332 -30.32 14.70 11.94
C PRO A 332 -29.10 15.61 12.11
N LEU A 333 -28.13 15.29 12.98
CA LEU A 333 -26.99 16.17 13.28
C LEU A 333 -25.81 16.05 12.29
N PHE A 334 -25.80 15.05 11.42
CA PHE A 334 -24.77 14.93 10.37
C PHE A 334 -25.37 14.40 9.06
N PRO A 335 -25.68 15.27 8.08
CA PRO A 335 -26.08 14.80 6.76
C PRO A 335 -24.94 13.99 6.14
N PRO A 336 -25.17 12.72 5.74
CA PRO A 336 -24.20 11.92 5.01
C PRO A 336 -23.79 12.63 3.70
N ILE A 337 -22.54 12.47 3.29
CA ILE A 337 -22.06 13.00 2.01
C ILE A 337 -22.93 12.41 0.90
N SER A 338 -23.55 13.31 0.12
CA SER A 338 -24.61 13.07 -0.88
C SER A 338 -24.40 11.88 -1.83
N ILE A 339 -23.15 11.48 -2.09
CA ILE A 339 -22.82 10.42 -3.05
C ILE A 339 -23.12 9.00 -2.55
N PHE A 340 -23.27 8.78 -1.24
CA PHE A 340 -23.46 7.44 -0.66
C PHE A 340 -24.86 7.18 -0.09
N ASN A 341 -25.78 8.15 -0.17
CA ASN A 341 -27.17 7.99 0.28
C ASN A 341 -28.13 7.48 -0.81
N GLN A 342 -27.64 7.10 -1.99
CA GLN A 342 -28.51 6.64 -3.07
C GLN A 342 -28.54 5.12 -3.14
N ASN A 343 -29.67 4.52 -2.72
CA ASN A 343 -30.09 3.23 -3.28
C ASN A 343 -29.97 3.34 -4.79
N GLY A 344 -29.21 2.45 -5.43
CA GLY A 344 -28.97 2.47 -6.87
C GLY A 344 -30.28 2.52 -7.64
N ARG A 345 -30.70 3.73 -8.01
CA ARG A 345 -31.80 3.99 -8.94
C ARG A 345 -31.16 4.08 -10.32
N GLY A 346 -31.78 3.44 -11.31
CA GLY A 346 -31.38 3.63 -12.71
C GLY A 346 -31.24 5.11 -13.01
N SER A 347 -30.13 5.49 -13.67
CA SER A 347 -29.73 6.88 -13.87
C SER A 347 -30.93 7.73 -14.28
N LYS A 348 -31.35 8.64 -13.40
CA LYS A 348 -32.25 9.72 -13.80
C LYS A 348 -31.55 10.56 -14.88
N LYS A 349 -32.35 11.27 -15.68
CA LYS A 349 -31.84 12.15 -16.74
C LYS A 349 -30.70 13.03 -16.17
N ARG A 350 -29.54 12.97 -16.84
CA ARG A 350 -28.30 13.64 -16.47
C ARG A 350 -28.58 15.14 -16.24
N GLU A 351 -28.39 15.62 -15.01
CA GLU A 351 -28.43 17.06 -14.72
C GLU A 351 -26.99 17.59 -14.71
N LYS A 352 -26.73 18.57 -15.58
CA LYS A 352 -25.42 19.22 -15.68
C LYS A 352 -25.26 20.15 -14.47
N ARG A 353 -24.22 19.93 -13.66
CA ARG A 353 -23.75 20.91 -12.66
C ARG A 353 -22.44 21.50 -13.17
N GLY A 354 -22.37 22.83 -13.26
CA GLY A 354 -21.14 23.54 -13.53
C GLY A 354 -20.24 23.63 -12.30
N PHE A 355 -18.93 23.80 -12.50
CA PHE A 355 -18.04 24.24 -11.44
C PHE A 355 -18.42 25.65 -10.97
N THR A 356 -18.25 25.93 -9.69
CA THR A 356 -18.18 27.32 -9.21
C THR A 356 -16.90 27.99 -9.72
N ASP A 357 -16.87 29.32 -9.77
CA ASP A 357 -15.69 30.06 -10.25
C ASP A 357 -14.43 29.73 -9.43
N MET A 358 -14.57 29.55 -8.12
CA MET A 358 -13.45 29.13 -7.25
C MET A 358 -12.97 27.70 -7.54
N GLU A 359 -13.90 26.75 -7.75
CA GLU A 359 -13.54 25.38 -8.09
C GLU A 359 -12.85 25.30 -9.45
N MET A 360 -13.35 26.07 -10.43
CA MET A 360 -12.75 26.18 -11.76
C MET A 360 -11.34 26.78 -11.68
N GLN A 361 -11.19 27.89 -10.95
CA GLN A 361 -9.91 28.55 -10.78
C GLN A 361 -8.88 27.66 -10.08
N SER A 362 -9.29 26.96 -9.02
CA SER A 362 -8.44 26.00 -8.32
C SER A 362 -8.01 24.85 -9.22
N ALA A 363 -8.93 24.28 -10.00
CA ALA A 363 -8.64 23.21 -10.94
C ALA A 363 -7.67 23.66 -12.05
N VAL A 364 -7.90 24.84 -12.65
CA VAL A 364 -7.02 25.42 -13.66
C VAL A 364 -5.62 25.64 -13.10
N THR A 365 -5.51 26.30 -11.95
CA THR A 365 -4.21 26.59 -11.33
C THR A 365 -3.47 25.29 -10.99
N HIS A 366 -4.18 24.28 -10.46
CA HIS A 366 -3.57 22.98 -10.18
C HIS A 366 -3.00 22.31 -11.44
N VAL A 367 -3.74 22.33 -12.56
CA VAL A 367 -3.26 21.79 -13.84
C VAL A 367 -2.02 22.55 -14.32
N LEU A 368 -2.05 23.89 -14.28
CA LEU A 368 -0.95 24.73 -14.73
C LEU A 368 0.34 24.50 -13.94
N LEU A 369 0.24 24.36 -12.61
CA LEU A 369 1.40 24.12 -11.75
C LEU A 369 2.05 22.74 -11.95
N ASN A 370 1.30 21.77 -12.48
CA ASN A 370 1.78 20.42 -12.76
C ASN A 370 2.15 20.20 -14.24
N CYS A 371 2.10 21.25 -15.07
CA CYS A 371 2.44 21.18 -16.49
C CYS A 371 3.92 21.57 -16.70
N PRO A 372 4.80 20.66 -17.17
CA PRO A 372 6.23 20.94 -17.37
C PRO A 372 6.50 22.15 -18.27
N GLU A 373 5.67 22.33 -19.30
CA GLU A 373 5.73 23.40 -20.30
C GLU A 373 5.42 24.78 -19.70
N ILE A 374 4.74 24.83 -18.55
CA ILE A 374 4.37 26.06 -17.84
C ILE A 374 5.39 26.44 -16.75
N LYS A 375 6.32 25.55 -16.40
CA LYS A 375 7.27 25.71 -15.28
C LYS A 375 8.11 26.99 -15.39
N SER A 376 8.55 27.37 -16.59
CA SER A 376 9.29 28.62 -16.81
C SER A 376 8.45 29.87 -16.49
N TYR A 377 7.16 29.84 -16.80
CA TYR A 377 6.21 30.92 -16.51
C TYR A 377 5.86 30.99 -15.03
N VAL A 378 5.76 29.84 -14.34
CA VAL A 378 5.63 29.79 -12.87
C VAL A 378 6.80 30.50 -12.21
N ASN A 379 8.03 30.18 -12.63
CA ASN A 379 9.22 30.83 -12.09
C ASN A 379 9.22 32.34 -12.36
N LEU A 380 8.79 32.76 -13.56
CA LEU A 380 8.67 34.18 -13.91
C LEU A 380 7.65 34.91 -13.00
N PHE A 381 6.49 34.31 -12.78
CA PHE A 381 5.46 34.85 -11.89
C PHE A 381 5.97 34.97 -10.44
N VAL A 382 6.56 33.90 -9.89
CA VAL A 382 7.05 33.86 -8.51
C VAL A 382 8.18 34.86 -8.29
N ASN A 383 9.06 35.05 -9.27
CA ASN A 383 10.13 36.05 -9.19
C ASN A 383 9.60 37.50 -9.22
N THR A 384 8.42 37.73 -9.81
CA THR A 384 7.85 39.06 -9.98
C THR A 384 6.89 39.44 -8.84
N TRP A 385 6.10 38.47 -8.36
CA TRP A 385 5.01 38.71 -7.40
C TRP A 385 5.08 37.86 -6.13
N GLY A 386 6.05 36.96 -6.01
CA GLY A 386 6.16 36.05 -4.87
C GLY A 386 5.24 34.83 -4.97
N ASN A 387 5.34 33.96 -3.97
CA ASN A 387 4.66 32.66 -3.96
C ASN A 387 3.26 32.69 -3.30
N GLU A 388 2.92 33.76 -2.59
CA GLU A 388 1.67 33.84 -1.83
C GLU A 388 0.43 33.90 -2.75
N ASP A 389 0.56 34.54 -3.91
CA ASP A 389 -0.55 34.76 -4.86
C ASP A 389 -0.62 33.70 -5.97
N ILE A 390 0.15 32.62 -5.88
CA ILE A 390 0.23 31.64 -6.96
C ILE A 390 -1.10 30.92 -7.20
N TYR A 391 -1.84 30.61 -6.13
CA TYR A 391 -3.11 29.89 -6.23
C TYR A 391 -4.28 30.81 -6.63
N THR A 392 -4.15 32.11 -6.40
CA THR A 392 -5.20 33.12 -6.60
C THR A 392 -5.04 33.86 -7.93
N GLU A 393 -3.83 34.17 -8.39
CA GLU A 393 -3.64 35.10 -9.50
C GLU A 393 -2.85 34.53 -10.68
N PHE A 394 -2.13 33.42 -10.51
CA PHE A 394 -1.27 32.85 -11.57
C PHE A 394 -2.02 32.52 -12.86
N SER A 395 -3.18 31.86 -12.77
CA SER A 395 -3.95 31.43 -13.94
C SER A 395 -4.48 32.61 -14.76
N LYS A 396 -4.95 33.67 -14.09
CA LYS A 396 -5.39 34.92 -14.74
C LYS A 396 -4.22 35.63 -15.39
N TRP A 397 -3.11 35.74 -14.67
CA TRP A 397 -1.91 36.38 -15.19
C TRP A 397 -1.41 35.66 -16.44
N LEU A 398 -1.24 34.34 -16.38
CA LEU A 398 -0.69 33.57 -17.47
C LEU A 398 -1.54 33.74 -18.74
N ARG A 399 -2.87 33.70 -18.58
CA ARG A 399 -3.80 33.96 -19.69
C ARG A 399 -3.60 35.34 -20.30
N ASN A 400 -3.49 36.39 -19.48
CA ASN A 400 -3.25 37.73 -20.01
C ASN A 400 -1.88 37.85 -20.67
N TYR A 401 -0.86 37.23 -20.09
CA TYR A 401 0.52 37.30 -20.57
C TYR A 401 0.71 36.64 -21.94
N VAL A 402 0.10 35.46 -22.15
CA VAL A 402 0.28 34.69 -23.40
C VAL A 402 -0.61 35.16 -24.55
N TYR A 403 -1.65 35.96 -24.23
CA TYR A 403 -2.58 36.57 -25.18
C TYR A 403 -2.42 38.09 -25.29
N ASP A 404 -1.37 38.67 -24.71
CA ASP A 404 -1.07 40.08 -24.86
C ASP A 404 -0.69 40.40 -26.31
N GLU A 405 -1.58 41.11 -27.02
CA GLU A 405 -1.39 41.52 -28.42
C GLU A 405 -0.24 42.52 -28.60
N TYR A 406 0.27 43.12 -27.52
CA TYR A 406 1.40 44.04 -27.53
C TYR A 406 2.73 43.37 -27.17
N SER A 407 2.71 42.08 -26.82
CA SER A 407 3.92 41.31 -26.52
C SER A 407 4.63 40.86 -27.80
N SER A 408 5.94 41.09 -27.89
CA SER A 408 6.81 40.59 -28.97
C SER A 408 7.20 39.11 -28.79
N VAL A 409 6.72 38.46 -27.74
CA VAL A 409 7.09 37.09 -27.38
C VAL A 409 6.16 36.08 -28.07
N GLN A 410 6.73 35.22 -28.91
CA GLN A 410 6.00 34.09 -29.48
C GLN A 410 5.89 32.94 -28.46
N HIS A 411 4.68 32.70 -27.97
CA HIS A 411 4.39 31.55 -27.11
C HIS A 411 4.01 30.31 -27.94
N LEU A 412 4.43 29.13 -27.46
CA LEU A 412 4.01 27.86 -28.04
C LEU A 412 2.47 27.76 -28.03
N GLN A 413 1.91 27.21 -29.09
CA GLN A 413 0.47 27.03 -29.24
C GLN A 413 -0.13 26.24 -28.06
N LEU A 414 0.57 25.20 -27.61
CA LEU A 414 0.19 24.39 -26.45
C LEU A 414 0.07 25.23 -25.15
N VAL A 415 0.96 26.21 -24.94
CA VAL A 415 0.93 27.08 -23.75
C VAL A 415 -0.30 27.99 -23.78
N LYS A 416 -0.66 28.51 -24.96
CA LYS A 416 -1.87 29.31 -25.16
C LYS A 416 -3.13 28.49 -24.87
N GLU A 417 -3.20 27.27 -25.38
CA GLU A 417 -4.33 26.36 -25.17
C GLU A 417 -4.50 25.98 -23.70
N VAL A 418 -3.41 25.63 -23.02
CA VAL A 418 -3.45 25.26 -21.60
C VAL A 418 -3.81 26.46 -20.71
N ALA A 419 -3.41 27.68 -21.08
CA ALA A 419 -3.76 28.90 -20.34
C ALA A 419 -5.25 29.30 -20.42
N LEU A 420 -6.00 28.79 -21.40
CA LEU A 420 -7.45 29.01 -21.48
C LEU A 420 -8.24 28.21 -20.44
N GLY A 421 -7.65 27.14 -19.90
CA GLY A 421 -8.31 26.23 -18.97
C GLY A 421 -9.34 25.30 -19.64
N PRO A 422 -9.97 24.40 -18.88
CA PRO A 422 -10.95 23.46 -19.40
C PRO A 422 -12.27 24.18 -19.73
N GLU A 423 -13.03 23.64 -20.69
CA GLU A 423 -14.37 24.14 -21.03
C GLU A 423 -15.31 24.08 -19.81
N SER A 424 -16.17 25.10 -19.66
CA SER A 424 -17.07 25.25 -18.51
C SER A 424 -18.16 24.18 -18.41
N GLN A 425 -18.26 23.28 -19.39
CA GLN A 425 -19.17 22.14 -19.38
C GLN A 425 -18.40 20.82 -19.33
N VAL A 426 -18.52 20.12 -18.20
CA VAL A 426 -18.10 18.72 -18.09
C VAL A 426 -19.35 17.85 -18.08
N PHE A 427 -19.36 16.79 -18.90
CA PHE A 427 -20.52 15.93 -19.15
C PHE A 427 -20.99 15.15 -17.93
#